data_AF-A0A0A2B8X5-F1
#
_entry.id   AF-A0A0A2B8X5-F1
#
_cell.length_a   1.000
_cell.length_b   1.000
_cell.length_c   1.000
_cell.angle_alpha   90.00
_cell.angle_beta   90.00
_cell.angle_gamma   90.00
#
_symmetry.space_group_name_H-M   'P 1'
#
loop_
_entity.id
_entity.type
_entity.pdbx_description
1 polymer ?
#
loop_
_entity_poly.entity_id
_entity_poly.type
_entity_poly.pdbx_seq_one_letter_code
_entity_poly.pdbx_strand_id
1 'polypeptide(L)' 'MENKIQSRNIDPQKIRAENLNGKFALVGLVALVGAYITTGQIVPGII' A
#
# COMPACT_ATOMS: atom_id res chain seq x y z
N MET A 1 36.73 1.93 12.66
CA MET A 1 35.56 1.60 11.82
C MET A 1 34.33 2.13 12.55
N GLU A 2 33.89 3.33 12.22
CA GLU A 2 32.83 4.07 12.93
C GLU A 2 31.49 3.35 12.78
N ASN A 3 30.82 3.11 13.91
CA ASN A 3 29.62 2.28 14.00
C ASN A 3 28.43 3.06 13.42
N LYS A 4 28.04 2.71 12.18
CA LYS A 4 27.00 3.38 11.39
C LYS A 4 25.56 3.07 11.86
N ILE A 5 25.32 3.05 13.17
CA ILE A 5 23.96 3.01 13.72
C ILE A 5 23.41 4.43 13.67
N GLN A 6 23.10 4.89 12.45
CA GLN A 6 22.19 6.01 12.27
C GLN A 6 20.84 5.52 12.78
N SER A 7 20.54 5.84 14.04
CA SER A 7 19.17 5.77 14.57
C SER A 7 18.31 6.59 13.62
N ARG A 8 17.59 5.93 12.71
CA ARG A 8 16.69 6.63 11.80
C ARG A 8 15.65 7.27 12.69
N ASN A 9 15.67 8.59 12.78
CA ASN A 9 14.64 9.35 13.46
C ASN A 9 13.38 9.23 12.60
N ILE A 10 12.65 8.11 12.76
CA ILE A 10 11.41 7.86 12.03
C ILE A 10 10.31 8.55 12.82
N ASP A 11 9.75 9.61 12.24
CA ASP A 11 8.62 10.30 12.85
C ASP A 11 7.46 9.32 13.08
N PRO A 12 6.85 9.29 14.27
CA PRO A 12 5.74 8.38 14.57
C PRO A 12 4.53 8.64 13.65
N GLN A 13 4.40 9.85 13.12
CA GLN A 13 3.43 10.22 12.10
C GLN A 13 3.63 9.44 10.80
N LYS A 14 4.89 9.25 10.38
CA LYS A 14 5.24 8.54 9.15
C LYS A 14 4.96 7.04 9.23
N ILE A 15 5.24 6.42 10.38
CA ILE A 15 4.91 5.01 10.63
C ILE A 15 3.40 4.76 10.54
N ARG A 16 2.59 5.69 11.07
CA ARG A 16 1.14 5.62 10.96
C ARG A 16 0.68 5.78 9.51
N ALA A 17 1.25 6.72 8.77
CA ALA A 17 0.96 6.92 7.35
C ALA A 17 1.33 5.69 6.51
N GLU A 18 2.50 5.09 6.73
CA GLU A 18 2.93 3.87 6.03
C GLU A 18 1.98 2.69 6.30
N ASN A 19 1.60 2.47 7.56
CA ASN A 19 0.64 1.41 7.93
C ASN A 19 -0.76 1.64 7.34
N LEU A 20 -1.25 2.89 7.34
CA LEU A 20 -2.54 3.21 6.75
C LEU A 20 -2.50 3.03 5.23
N ASN A 21 -1.50 3.58 4.56
CA ASN A 21 -1.34 3.45 3.11
C ASN A 21 -1.19 1.98 2.69
N GLY A 22 -0.43 1.17 3.44
CA GLY A 22 -0.29 -0.26 3.18
C GLY A 22 -1.63 -1.02 3.26
N LYS A 23 -2.49 -0.69 4.23
CA LYS A 23 -3.84 -1.29 4.35
C LYS A 23 -4.74 -0.92 3.17
N PHE A 24 -4.75 0.35 2.79
CA PHE A 24 -5.54 0.80 1.63
C PHE A 24 -5.03 0.20 0.32
N ALA A 25 -3.72 0.06 0.15
CA ALA A 25 -3.14 -0.58 -1.02
C ALA A 25 -3.58 -2.06 -1.14
N LEU A 26 -3.61 -2.80 -0.02
CA LEU A 26 -4.09 -4.18 -0.02
C LEU A 26 -5.58 -4.27 -0.38
N VAL A 27 -6.40 -3.37 0.16
CA VAL A 27 -7.83 -3.29 -0.20
C VAL A 27 -8.00 -3.00 -1.70
N GLY A 28 -7.24 -2.05 -2.25
CA GLY A 28 -7.25 -1.74 -3.67
C GLY A 28 -6.84 -2.93 -4.54
N LEU A 29 -5.82 -3.69 -4.14
CA LEU A 29 -5.39 -4.91 -4.83
C LEU A 29 -6.49 -5.97 -4.84
N VAL A 30 -7.08 -6.27 -3.67
CA VAL A 30 -8.16 -7.26 -3.54
C VAL A 30 -9.36 -6.84 -4.37
N ALA A 31 -9.74 -5.55 -4.35
CA ALA A 31 -10.82 -5.02 -5.16
C ALA A 31 -10.55 -5.14 -6.66
N LEU A 32 -9.32 -4.88 -7.11
CA LEU A 32 -8.93 -4.99 -8.51
C LEU A 32 -8.96 -6.45 -9.00
N VAL A 33 -8.45 -7.38 -8.20
CA VAL A 33 -8.53 -8.82 -8.49
C VAL A 33 -9.99 -9.28 -8.51
N GLY A 34 -10.78 -8.86 -7.53
CA GLY A 34 -12.21 -9.15 -7.46
C GLY A 34 -12.97 -8.62 -8.68
N ALA A 35 -12.70 -7.39 -9.11
CA ALA A 35 -13.29 -6.80 -10.30
C ALA A 35 -12.98 -7.62 -11.55
N TYR A 36 -11.73 -8.05 -11.73
CA TYR A 36 -11.34 -8.89 -12.86
C TYR A 36 -12.03 -10.26 -12.83
N ILE A 37 -12.11 -10.90 -11.65
CA ILE A 37 -12.77 -12.21 -11.52
C ILE A 37 -14.28 -12.10 -11.79
N THR A 38 -14.95 -11.05 -11.28
CA THR A 38 -16.41 -10.91 -11.39
C THR A 38 -16.86 -10.35 -12.74
N THR A 39 -16.11 -9.40 -13.32
CA THR A 39 -16.52 -8.66 -14.52
C THR A 39 -15.67 -8.94 -15.75
N GLY A 40 -14.53 -9.63 -15.59
CA GLY A 40 -13.53 -9.81 -16.66
C GLY A 40 -12.71 -8.56 -16.96
N GLN A 41 -12.93 -7.45 -16.23
CA GLN A 41 -12.31 -6.15 -16.48
C GLN A 41 -11.45 -5.72 -15.28
N ILE A 42 -10.24 -5.24 -15.56
CA ILE A 42 -9.35 -4.66 -14.54
C ILE A 42 -9.90 -3.32 -14.05
N VAL A 43 -10.53 -2.55 -14.95
CA VAL A 43 -11.21 -1.28 -14.65
C VAL A 43 -12.64 -1.35 -15.16
N PRO A 44 -13.62 -1.70 -14.33
CA PRO A 44 -15.00 -1.83 -14.75
C PRO A 44 -15.57 -0.48 -15.19
N GLY A 45 -16.17 -0.44 -16.38
CA GLY A 45 -16.88 0.76 -16.89
C GLY A 45 -16.02 1.84 -17.56
N ILE A 46 -14.71 1.64 -17.72
CA ILE A 46 -13.89 2.44 -18.66
C ILE A 46 -13.85 1.67 -19.99
N ILE A 47 -14.36 2.30 -21.05
CA ILE A 47 -14.26 1.80 -22.45
C ILE A 47 -12.94 2.19 -23.09
#